data_AF-A0A1G0M6H9-F1
#
_entry.id   AF-A0A1G0M6H9-F1
#
_cell.length_a   1.000
_cell.length_b   1.000
_cell.length_c   1.000
_cell.angle_alpha   90.00
_cell.angle_beta   90.00
_cell.angle_gamma   90.00
#
_symmetry.space_group_name_H-M   'P 1'
#
loop_
_entity.id
_entity.type
_entity.pdbx_description
1 polymer ?
#
loop_
_entity_poly.entity_id
_entity_poly.type
_entity_poly.pdbx_seq_one_letter_code
_entity_poly.pdbx_strand_id
1 'polypeptide(L)'
;MEGVEWQSDLAREVVAVNIIDSWLLSLSGKRPLPTLVDASTQNTIRLTTDHYRVTDWDALASILAEQPDVEGDRGSGWVRFVEMGGEKRRARATLTAKGADALEVFCRTLELADESRKWLERLARTALKFRVREIADPRSPKVLEAAARSCGRKAPAPVPDDVLRGFMTDLYGNWADTPIPALGDKTPRQAVGTEQGRRAVIDLLRSYEHAELRRVRDQGGAPFDLGFLWEQLGLDRGR
;
A
#
# COMPACT_ATOMS: atom_id res chain seq x y z
N MET A 1 32.19 -43.43 -0.08
CA MET A 1 30.99 -42.57 -0.23
C MET A 1 30.59 -42.69 -1.69
N GLU A 2 30.04 -43.86 -2.03
CA GLU A 2 29.78 -44.31 -3.41
C GLU A 2 28.44 -43.77 -3.90
N GLY A 3 28.38 -43.54 -5.22
CA GLY A 3 27.31 -42.83 -5.92
C GLY A 3 25.93 -43.42 -5.65
N VAL A 4 25.06 -42.60 -5.07
CA VAL A 4 23.62 -42.87 -5.02
C VAL A 4 23.11 -42.83 -6.46
N GLU A 5 22.59 -43.95 -6.94
CA GLU A 5 21.97 -44.05 -8.27
C GLU A 5 20.57 -43.38 -8.21
N TRP A 6 20.56 -42.06 -8.48
CA TRP A 6 19.38 -41.18 -8.43
C TRP A 6 18.23 -41.57 -9.38
N GLN A 7 18.40 -42.62 -10.19
CA GLN A 7 17.41 -43.11 -11.14
C GLN A 7 16.63 -44.34 -10.66
N SER A 8 16.98 -44.91 -9.51
CA SER A 8 16.24 -46.06 -8.95
C SER A 8 14.85 -45.65 -8.46
N ASP A 9 13.87 -46.55 -8.60
CA ASP A 9 12.51 -46.32 -8.11
C ASP A 9 12.48 -46.07 -6.59
N LEU A 10 13.38 -46.70 -5.85
CA LEU A 10 13.57 -46.47 -4.41
C LEU A 10 14.01 -45.02 -4.12
N ALA A 11 14.94 -44.46 -4.90
CA ALA A 11 15.36 -43.07 -4.73
C ALA A 11 14.21 -42.09 -5.03
N ARG A 12 13.36 -42.39 -6.03
CA ARG A 12 12.18 -41.58 -6.34
C ARG A 12 11.14 -41.63 -5.21
N GLU A 13 10.89 -42.81 -4.65
CA GLU A 13 9.94 -42.99 -3.55
C GLU A 13 10.41 -42.24 -2.29
N VAL A 14 11.70 -42.37 -1.93
CA VAL A 14 12.29 -41.65 -0.80
C VAL A 14 12.24 -40.13 -1.01
N VAL A 15 12.52 -39.63 -2.22
CA VAL A 15 12.42 -38.20 -2.53
C VAL A 15 10.97 -37.71 -2.47
N ALA A 16 10.03 -38.47 -3.01
CA ALA A 16 8.61 -38.11 -3.00
C ALA A 16 8.08 -37.98 -1.55
N VAL A 17 8.40 -38.94 -0.69
CA VAL A 17 8.04 -38.89 0.74
C VAL A 17 8.70 -37.70 1.42
N ASN A 18 9.99 -37.44 1.18
CA ASN A 18 10.67 -36.28 1.76
C ASN A 18 10.07 -34.94 1.31
N ILE A 19 9.65 -34.82 0.05
CA ILE A 19 8.97 -33.60 -0.44
C ILE A 19 7.64 -33.43 0.30
N ILE A 20 6.83 -34.49 0.39
CA ILE A 20 5.53 -34.44 1.08
C ILE A 20 5.73 -34.08 2.56
N ASP A 21 6.64 -34.75 3.25
CA ASP A 21 6.94 -34.48 4.65
C ASP A 21 7.49 -33.08 4.86
N SER A 22 8.37 -32.59 3.97
CA SER A 22 8.89 -31.23 4.03
C SER A 22 7.78 -30.18 3.87
N TRP A 23 6.86 -30.39 2.93
CA TRP A 23 5.68 -29.54 2.78
C TRP A 23 4.76 -29.59 4.00
N LEU A 24 4.53 -30.78 4.56
CA LEU A 24 3.65 -30.99 5.71
C LEU A 24 4.25 -30.39 6.99
N LEU A 25 5.56 -30.52 7.20
CA LEU A 25 6.31 -29.83 8.25
C LEU A 25 6.34 -28.32 8.05
N SER A 26 6.50 -27.86 6.80
CA SER A 26 6.47 -26.44 6.43
C SER A 26 5.12 -25.78 6.72
N LEU A 27 4.01 -26.51 6.54
CA LEU A 27 2.65 -26.04 6.82
C LEU A 27 2.29 -26.10 8.31
N SER A 28 2.81 -27.09 9.05
CA SER A 28 2.53 -27.28 10.48
C SER A 28 3.46 -26.49 11.41
N GLY A 29 4.64 -26.11 10.93
CA GLY A 29 5.60 -25.31 11.69
C GLY A 29 5.11 -23.88 11.93
N LYS A 30 5.14 -23.43 13.19
CA LYS A 30 5.01 -22.00 13.53
C LYS A 30 6.22 -21.27 12.96
N ARG A 31 6.10 -20.72 11.74
CA ARG A 31 7.15 -19.89 11.15
C ARG A 31 7.30 -18.62 11.96
N PRO A 32 8.50 -18.29 12.50
CA PRO A 32 8.70 -17.00 13.12
C PRO A 32 8.48 -15.92 12.05
N LEU A 33 7.84 -14.83 12.44
CA LEU A 33 7.66 -13.69 11.54
C LEU A 33 9.04 -13.16 11.13
N PRO A 34 9.28 -12.89 9.83
CA PRO A 34 10.60 -12.46 9.35
C PRO A 34 10.97 -11.13 9.99
N THR A 35 12.22 -10.90 10.38
CA THR A 35 12.63 -9.60 10.95
C THR A 35 12.47 -8.49 9.91
N LEU A 36 11.76 -7.41 10.25
CA LEU A 36 11.68 -6.23 9.38
C LEU A 36 12.92 -5.38 9.60
N VAL A 37 13.65 -5.14 8.52
CA VAL A 37 14.79 -4.23 8.49
C VAL A 37 14.48 -3.07 7.56
N ASP A 38 14.98 -1.91 7.93
CA ASP A 38 14.92 -0.76 7.06
C ASP A 38 15.99 -0.84 5.96
N ALA A 39 15.59 -0.56 4.73
CA ALA A 39 16.48 -0.66 3.57
C ALA A 39 17.60 0.40 3.56
N SER A 40 17.46 1.52 4.27
CA SER A 40 18.48 2.58 4.30
C SER A 40 19.50 2.41 5.41
N THR A 41 19.06 2.05 6.62
CA THR A 41 19.92 1.93 7.79
C THR A 41 20.33 0.48 8.04
N GLN A 42 19.73 -0.50 7.34
CA GLN A 42 19.87 -1.94 7.58
C GLN A 42 19.52 -2.37 9.02
N ASN A 43 18.95 -1.47 9.80
CA ASN A 43 18.56 -1.67 11.18
C ASN A 43 17.14 -2.21 11.28
N THR A 44 16.86 -2.96 12.34
CA THR A 44 15.51 -3.47 12.61
C THR A 44 14.52 -2.31 12.75
N ILE A 45 13.36 -2.43 12.10
CA ILE A 45 12.30 -1.43 12.21
C ILE A 45 11.78 -1.41 13.65
N ARG A 46 11.93 -0.25 14.28
CA ARG A 46 11.46 0.07 15.62
C ARG A 46 10.77 1.41 15.49
N LEU A 47 9.44 1.38 15.35
CA LEU A 47 8.63 2.56 15.19
C LEU A 47 8.81 3.42 16.45
N THR A 48 9.49 4.54 16.31
CA THR A 48 9.94 5.35 17.43
C THR A 48 9.31 6.72 17.33
N THR A 49 8.53 7.10 18.33
CA THR A 49 7.87 8.40 18.41
C THR A 49 8.46 9.18 19.58
N ASP A 50 9.10 10.30 19.29
CA ASP A 50 9.57 11.24 20.30
C ASP A 50 8.54 12.34 20.51
N HIS A 51 8.13 12.52 21.75
CA HIS A 51 7.21 13.58 22.16
C HIS A 51 8.01 14.75 22.73
N TYR A 52 7.75 15.93 22.21
CA TYR A 52 8.33 17.19 22.66
C TYR A 52 7.22 18.14 23.11
N ARG A 53 7.55 19.01 24.05
CA ARG A 53 6.78 20.20 24.36
C ARG A 53 7.37 21.38 23.60
N VAL A 54 6.52 22.10 22.88
CA VAL A 54 6.88 23.32 22.14
C VAL A 54 6.58 24.53 23.01
N THR A 55 7.58 25.39 23.20
CA THR A 55 7.42 26.66 23.93
C THR A 55 7.11 27.83 23.00
N ASP A 56 7.59 27.77 21.76
CA ASP A 56 7.38 28.80 20.74
C ASP A 56 7.24 28.13 19.36
N TRP A 57 6.04 28.24 18.79
CA TRP A 57 5.72 27.63 17.49
C TRP A 57 6.25 28.44 16.32
N ASP A 58 6.28 29.77 16.44
CA ASP A 58 6.67 30.64 15.33
C ASP A 58 8.20 30.59 15.16
N ALA A 59 8.93 30.54 16.27
CA ALA A 59 10.37 30.27 16.25
C ALA A 59 10.67 28.89 15.69
N LEU A 60 9.94 27.84 16.11
CA LEU A 60 10.14 26.49 15.59
C LEU A 60 9.86 26.40 14.09
N ALA A 61 8.73 26.96 13.62
CA ALA A 61 8.36 26.94 12.21
C ALA A 61 9.39 27.67 11.35
N SER A 62 9.89 28.81 11.82
CA SER A 62 10.94 29.58 11.13
C SER A 62 12.24 28.78 11.03
N ILE A 63 12.70 28.19 12.14
CA ILE A 63 13.93 27.38 12.17
C ILE A 63 13.82 26.18 11.21
N LEU A 64 12.65 25.52 11.16
CA LEU A 64 12.41 24.38 10.29
C LEU A 64 12.32 24.79 8.81
N ALA A 65 11.70 25.93 8.50
CA ALA A 65 11.58 26.44 7.14
C ALA A 65 12.94 26.85 6.52
N GLU A 66 13.93 27.19 7.36
CA GLU A 66 15.30 27.48 6.92
C GLU A 66 16.08 26.22 6.53
N GLN A 67 15.62 25.02 6.90
CA GLN A 67 16.35 23.80 6.62
C GLN A 67 16.05 23.27 5.21
N PRO A 68 17.07 23.04 4.36
CA PRO A 68 16.87 22.57 2.99
C PRO A 68 16.38 21.11 2.92
N ASP A 69 16.56 20.34 4.00
CA ASP A 69 16.15 18.94 4.11
C ASP A 69 14.81 18.76 4.81
N VAL A 70 14.01 19.83 4.96
CA VAL A 70 12.70 19.84 5.61
C VAL A 70 11.66 20.50 4.72
N GLU A 71 10.51 19.84 4.57
CA GLU A 71 9.34 20.37 3.85
C GLU A 71 8.10 20.31 4.73
N GLY A 72 7.17 21.25 4.54
CA GLY A 72 5.89 21.28 5.23
C GLY A 72 5.73 22.44 6.21
N ASP A 73 4.62 22.41 6.95
CA ASP A 73 4.22 23.49 7.85
C ASP A 73 3.52 22.93 9.10
N ARG A 74 3.05 23.81 10.00
CA ARG A 74 2.40 23.40 11.24
C ARG A 74 1.06 22.68 11.04
N GLY A 75 0.30 23.06 10.03
CA GLY A 75 -1.00 22.48 9.71
C GLY A 75 -0.89 21.12 9.03
N SER A 76 0.03 20.99 8.07
CA SER A 76 0.28 19.74 7.32
C SER A 76 1.25 18.78 8.02
N GLY A 77 2.07 19.30 8.93
CA GLY A 77 3.22 18.62 9.51
C GLY A 77 4.48 18.83 8.65
N TRP A 78 5.64 18.59 9.25
CA TRP A 78 6.92 18.65 8.53
C TRP A 78 7.44 17.26 8.24
N VAL A 79 8.12 17.10 7.11
CA VAL A 79 8.85 15.90 6.74
C VAL A 79 10.30 16.29 6.52
N ARG A 80 11.19 15.68 7.31
CA ARG A 80 12.62 15.71 7.05
C ARG A 80 12.98 14.58 6.12
N PHE A 81 13.69 14.86 5.03
CA PHE A 81 13.99 13.88 3.99
C PHE A 81 15.48 13.84 3.65
N VAL A 82 15.84 12.84 2.86
CA VAL A 82 17.13 12.77 2.14
C VAL A 82 16.82 12.56 0.67
N GLU A 83 17.53 13.29 -0.19
CA GLU A 83 17.46 13.08 -1.63
C GLU A 83 18.12 11.75 -1.99
N MET A 84 17.43 10.98 -2.82
CA MET A 84 17.92 9.77 -3.44
C MET A 84 18.15 10.11 -4.92
N GLY A 85 19.17 9.52 -5.56
CA GLY A 85 19.52 9.85 -6.95
C GLY A 85 18.29 9.99 -7.89
N GLY A 86 18.25 11.09 -8.63
CA GLY A 86 17.08 11.55 -9.42
C GLY A 86 16.13 12.44 -8.60
N GLU A 87 14.84 12.45 -8.95
CA GLU A 87 13.77 13.19 -8.24
C GLU A 87 13.20 12.42 -7.03
N LYS A 88 13.86 11.36 -6.58
CA LYS A 88 13.34 10.50 -5.52
C LYS A 88 13.76 11.05 -4.16
N ARG A 89 12.82 11.08 -3.21
CA ARG A 89 13.11 11.48 -1.82
C ARG A 89 12.70 10.40 -0.85
N ARG A 90 13.43 10.29 0.26
CA ARG A 90 13.10 9.35 1.34
C ARG A 90 12.95 10.09 2.66
N ALA A 91 11.80 9.93 3.30
CA ALA A 91 11.56 10.47 4.63
C ALA A 91 12.52 9.84 5.66
N ARG A 92 13.14 10.71 6.47
CA ARG A 92 13.97 10.37 7.63
C ARG A 92 13.18 10.53 8.93
N ALA A 93 12.39 11.60 9.03
CA ALA A 93 11.51 11.87 10.17
C ALA A 93 10.25 12.60 9.73
N THR A 94 9.14 12.34 10.41
CA THR A 94 7.88 13.09 10.24
C THR A 94 7.55 13.79 11.55
N LEU A 95 7.36 15.10 11.51
CA LEU A 95 7.09 15.95 12.66
C LEU A 95 5.65 16.43 12.56
N THR A 96 4.83 16.10 13.55
CA THR A 96 3.40 16.46 13.58
C THR A 96 3.09 17.29 14.81
N ALA A 97 2.48 18.46 14.62
CA ALA A 97 1.96 19.24 15.72
C ALA A 97 0.70 18.57 16.29
N LYS A 98 0.66 18.41 17.62
CA LYS A 98 -0.50 17.87 18.35
C LYS A 98 -0.96 18.89 19.38
N GLY A 99 -2.21 19.35 19.23
CA GLY A 99 -2.81 20.31 20.15
C GLY A 99 -2.04 21.63 20.22
N ALA A 100 -2.03 22.23 21.42
CA ALA A 100 -1.51 23.58 21.62
C ALA A 100 0.02 23.65 21.77
N ASP A 101 0.66 22.67 22.42
CA ASP A 101 2.09 22.73 22.78
C ASP A 101 2.82 21.40 22.65
N ALA A 102 2.29 20.40 21.93
CA ALA A 102 2.95 19.13 21.72
C ALA A 102 3.42 18.93 20.27
N LEU A 103 4.60 18.36 20.11
CA LEU A 103 5.17 17.95 18.84
C LEU A 103 5.53 16.47 18.92
N GLU A 104 5.07 15.70 17.95
CA GLU A 104 5.41 14.29 17.78
C GLU A 104 6.38 14.13 16.62
N VAL A 105 7.51 13.48 16.86
CA VAL A 105 8.53 13.21 15.86
C VAL A 105 8.62 11.71 15.68
N PHE A 106 8.13 11.24 14.54
CA PHE A 106 8.10 9.84 14.19
C PHE A 106 9.31 9.45 13.33
N CYS A 107 9.98 8.38 13.73
CA CYS A 107 11.08 7.74 13.02
C CYS A 107 10.84 6.24 12.92
N ARG A 108 11.26 5.62 11.82
CA ARG A 108 11.10 4.18 11.56
C ARG A 108 12.15 3.29 12.24
N THR A 109 13.27 3.88 12.67
CA THR A 109 14.34 3.18 13.39
C THR A 109 14.82 4.03 14.57
N LEU A 110 15.40 3.35 15.56
CA LEU A 110 15.94 4.00 16.75
C LEU A 110 17.11 4.95 16.41
N GLU A 111 17.99 4.52 15.50
CA GLU A 111 19.11 5.33 15.01
C GLU A 111 18.63 6.67 14.41
N LEU A 112 17.60 6.64 13.56
CA LEU A 112 17.03 7.88 13.01
C LEU A 112 16.38 8.74 14.06
N ALA A 113 15.78 8.15 15.09
CA ALA A 113 15.24 8.92 16.22
C ALA A 113 16.35 9.60 17.02
N ASP A 114 17.48 8.92 17.24
CA ASP A 114 18.67 9.51 17.90
C ASP A 114 19.30 10.62 17.07
N GLU A 115 19.44 10.42 15.75
CA GLU A 115 19.90 11.46 14.83
C GLU A 115 18.96 12.67 14.83
N SER A 116 17.64 12.42 14.76
CA SER A 116 16.61 13.47 14.73
C SER A 116 16.57 14.24 16.03
N ARG A 117 16.72 13.56 17.17
CA ARG A 117 16.82 14.20 18.49
C ARG A 117 18.05 15.09 18.59
N LYS A 118 19.24 14.61 18.23
CA LYS A 118 20.46 15.43 18.23
C LYS A 118 20.34 16.63 17.29
N TRP A 119 19.70 16.43 16.15
CA TRP A 119 19.43 17.50 15.18
C TRP A 119 18.48 18.57 15.75
N LEU A 120 17.36 18.17 16.38
CA LEU A 120 16.43 19.09 17.04
C LEU A 120 17.04 19.80 18.26
N GLU A 121 17.83 19.08 19.07
CA GLU A 121 18.54 19.65 20.21
C GLU A 121 19.58 20.69 19.79
N ARG A 122 20.15 20.58 18.60
CA ARG A 122 21.07 21.58 18.05
C ARG A 122 20.34 22.77 17.46
N LEU A 123 19.23 22.54 16.75
CA LEU A 123 18.53 23.59 16.00
C LEU A 123 17.54 24.38 16.84
N ALA A 124 16.75 23.71 17.68
CA ALA A 124 15.55 24.28 18.30
C ALA A 124 15.50 24.06 19.82
N ARG A 125 16.65 23.96 20.49
CA ARG A 125 16.77 23.74 21.95
C ARG A 125 15.94 24.71 22.79
N THR A 126 15.85 25.96 22.34
CA THR A 126 15.13 27.03 23.03
C THR A 126 13.63 26.94 22.84
N ALA A 127 13.18 26.36 21.72
CA ALA A 127 11.77 26.21 21.35
C ALA A 127 11.18 24.84 21.71
N LEU A 128 12.01 23.83 21.98
CA LEU A 128 11.60 22.45 22.22
C LEU A 128 12.14 21.88 23.54
N LYS A 129 11.30 21.16 24.27
CA LYS A 129 11.68 20.34 25.42
C LYS A 129 11.27 18.90 25.21
N PHE A 130 12.25 18.00 25.17
CA PHE A 130 11.99 16.56 25.10
C PHE A 130 11.16 16.09 26.30
N ARG A 131 10.16 15.23 26.06
CA ARG A 131 9.31 14.65 27.10
C ARG A 131 9.58 13.17 27.27
N VAL A 132 9.24 12.38 26.26
CA VAL A 132 9.26 10.93 26.33
C VAL A 132 9.46 10.36 24.94
N ARG A 133 10.05 9.18 24.89
CA ARG A 133 10.17 8.36 23.69
C ARG A 133 9.31 7.12 23.85
N GLU A 134 8.49 6.85 22.85
CA GLU A 134 7.78 5.59 22.68
C GLU A 134 8.47 4.77 21.60
N ILE A 135 8.75 3.50 21.89
CA ILE A 135 9.32 2.55 20.93
C ILE A 135 8.34 1.39 20.79
N ALA A 136 7.83 1.21 19.59
CA ALA A 136 6.92 0.14 19.22
C ALA A 136 7.59 -0.82 18.23
N ASP A 137 7.51 -2.11 18.55
CA ASP A 137 7.78 -3.16 17.58
C ASP A 137 6.51 -3.41 16.76
N PRO A 138 6.53 -3.16 15.44
CA PRO A 138 5.34 -3.34 14.59
C PRO A 138 4.82 -4.78 14.58
N ARG A 139 5.64 -5.76 15.00
CA ARG A 139 5.26 -7.17 15.09
C ARG A 139 4.98 -7.65 16.51
N SER A 140 5.02 -6.78 17.50
CA SER A 140 4.60 -7.18 18.85
C SER A 140 3.10 -7.53 18.86
N PRO A 141 2.68 -8.58 19.59
CA PRO A 141 1.27 -8.94 19.69
C PRO A 141 0.38 -7.77 20.11
N LYS A 142 0.85 -6.95 21.05
CA LYS A 142 0.15 -5.75 21.53
C LYS A 142 -0.12 -4.73 20.41
N VAL A 143 0.87 -4.46 19.55
CA VAL A 143 0.71 -3.52 18.43
C VAL A 143 -0.18 -4.10 17.34
N LEU A 144 -0.03 -5.39 17.03
CA LEU A 144 -0.90 -6.08 16.07
C LEU A 144 -2.37 -6.08 16.51
N GLU A 145 -2.63 -6.35 17.79
CA GLU A 145 -3.98 -6.28 18.36
C GLU A 145 -4.55 -4.86 18.40
N ALA A 146 -3.72 -3.86 18.69
CA ALA A 146 -4.13 -2.46 18.66
C ALA A 146 -4.46 -2.00 17.22
N ALA A 147 -3.67 -2.41 16.24
CA ALA A 147 -3.92 -2.16 14.82
C ALA A 147 -5.18 -2.87 14.33
N ALA A 148 -5.41 -4.12 14.73
CA ALA A 148 -6.64 -4.84 14.41
C ALA A 148 -7.89 -4.13 14.97
N ARG A 149 -7.79 -3.59 16.20
CA ARG A 149 -8.86 -2.78 16.81
C ARG A 149 -9.08 -1.46 16.09
N SER A 150 -8.03 -0.78 15.63
CA SER A 150 -8.14 0.51 14.93
C SER A 150 -8.65 0.36 13.48
N CYS A 151 -8.38 -0.77 12.82
CA CYS A 151 -8.99 -1.14 11.53
C CYS A 151 -10.52 -1.36 11.60
N GLY A 152 -11.10 -1.41 12.81
CA GLY A 152 -12.55 -1.36 13.02
C GLY A 152 -13.17 0.02 12.78
N ARG A 153 -12.40 1.04 12.41
CA ARG A 153 -12.96 2.33 11.95
C ARG A 153 -13.85 2.07 10.75
N LYS A 154 -15.16 2.32 10.91
CA LYS A 154 -16.19 2.22 9.88
C LYS A 154 -15.61 2.61 8.53
N ALA A 155 -15.73 1.72 7.54
CA ALA A 155 -15.61 2.11 6.15
C ALA A 155 -16.36 3.43 5.96
N PRO A 156 -15.82 4.38 5.17
CA PRO A 156 -16.54 5.61 4.86
C PRO A 156 -17.97 5.26 4.48
N ALA A 157 -18.93 6.10 4.88
CA ALA A 157 -20.35 5.86 4.65
C ALA A 157 -20.56 5.37 3.21
N PRO A 158 -21.39 4.34 2.97
CA PRO A 158 -21.61 3.81 1.64
C PRO A 158 -21.93 4.97 0.70
N VAL A 159 -21.16 5.10 -0.39
CA VAL A 159 -21.46 6.06 -1.44
C VAL A 159 -22.86 5.70 -1.96
N PRO A 160 -23.81 6.64 -2.06
CA PRO A 160 -25.13 6.36 -2.61
C PRO A 160 -25.02 5.71 -4.01
N ASP A 161 -25.85 4.69 -4.26
CA ASP A 161 -25.78 3.89 -5.48
C ASP A 161 -25.95 4.72 -6.77
N ASP A 162 -26.68 5.83 -6.70
CA ASP A 162 -26.89 6.79 -7.79
C ASP A 162 -25.61 7.57 -8.12
N VAL A 163 -24.86 8.00 -7.10
CA VAL A 163 -23.57 8.69 -7.29
C VAL A 163 -22.54 7.75 -7.89
N LEU A 164 -22.46 6.51 -7.39
CA LEU A 164 -21.57 5.50 -7.94
C LEU A 164 -21.92 5.16 -9.40
N ARG A 165 -23.22 5.00 -9.69
CA ARG A 165 -23.70 4.74 -11.05
C ARG A 165 -23.35 5.86 -12.02
N GLY A 166 -23.57 7.12 -11.63
CA GLY A 166 -23.20 8.29 -12.44
C GLY A 166 -21.71 8.33 -12.75
N PHE A 167 -20.87 8.15 -11.74
CA PHE A 167 -19.41 8.08 -11.93
C PHE A 167 -18.98 6.95 -12.87
N MET A 168 -19.56 5.75 -12.72
CA MET A 168 -19.25 4.63 -13.60
C MET A 168 -19.72 4.87 -15.03
N THR A 169 -20.91 5.45 -15.24
CA THR A 169 -21.40 5.85 -16.56
C THR A 169 -20.45 6.85 -17.23
N ASP A 170 -19.98 7.86 -16.50
CA ASP A 170 -19.03 8.86 -17.03
C ASP A 170 -17.67 8.23 -17.37
N LEU A 171 -17.15 7.38 -16.49
CA LEU A 171 -15.87 6.69 -16.67
C LEU A 171 -15.87 5.82 -17.93
N TYR A 172 -16.97 5.12 -18.17
CA TYR A 172 -17.15 4.24 -19.33
C TYR A 172 -17.71 4.97 -20.56
N GLY A 173 -18.05 6.25 -20.47
CA GLY A 173 -18.69 7.00 -21.55
C GLY A 173 -17.87 7.04 -22.85
N ASN A 174 -16.54 7.15 -22.73
CA ASN A 174 -15.60 7.15 -23.87
C ASN A 174 -14.93 5.79 -24.10
N TRP A 175 -15.39 4.72 -23.44
CA TRP A 175 -14.71 3.42 -23.47
C TRP A 175 -14.61 2.85 -24.89
N ALA A 176 -15.66 2.98 -25.70
CA ALA A 176 -15.69 2.48 -27.07
C ALA A 176 -14.61 3.11 -27.98
N ASP A 177 -14.15 4.31 -27.64
CA ASP A 177 -13.20 5.13 -28.39
C ASP A 177 -11.82 5.24 -27.70
N THR A 178 -11.64 4.56 -26.57
CA THR A 178 -10.37 4.54 -25.82
C THR A 178 -9.52 3.33 -26.25
N PRO A 179 -8.23 3.50 -26.57
CA PRO A 179 -7.33 2.38 -26.88
C PRO A 179 -7.18 1.44 -25.67
N ILE A 180 -7.38 0.13 -25.88
CA ILE A 180 -7.27 -0.87 -24.82
C ILE A 180 -6.09 -1.79 -25.12
N PRO A 181 -5.09 -1.91 -24.21
CA PRO A 181 -3.94 -2.79 -24.40
C PRO A 181 -4.31 -4.26 -24.66
N ALA A 182 -5.38 -4.75 -24.00
CA ALA A 182 -5.89 -6.10 -24.22
C ALA A 182 -6.40 -6.37 -25.64
N LEU A 183 -6.68 -5.32 -26.43
CA LEU A 183 -7.07 -5.38 -27.83
C LEU A 183 -5.91 -5.04 -28.79
N GLY A 184 -4.67 -5.02 -28.28
CA GLY A 184 -3.48 -4.63 -29.04
C GLY A 184 -3.44 -3.14 -29.35
N ASP A 185 -3.72 -2.31 -28.33
CA ASP A 185 -3.77 -0.83 -28.41
C ASP A 185 -4.77 -0.28 -29.43
N LYS A 186 -5.77 -1.09 -29.81
CA LYS A 186 -6.90 -0.67 -30.63
C LYS A 186 -8.06 -0.23 -29.74
N THR A 187 -8.88 0.67 -30.27
CA THR A 187 -10.18 0.98 -29.65
C THR A 187 -11.16 -0.17 -29.84
N PRO A 188 -12.10 -0.41 -28.92
CA PRO A 188 -13.16 -1.40 -29.12
C PRO A 188 -13.91 -1.20 -30.44
N ARG A 189 -14.21 0.05 -30.82
CA ARG A 189 -14.87 0.38 -32.10
C ARG A 189 -14.05 -0.09 -33.32
N GLN A 190 -12.74 0.07 -33.28
CA GLN A 190 -11.85 -0.41 -34.35
C GLN A 190 -11.70 -1.94 -34.35
N ALA A 191 -11.65 -2.56 -33.16
CA ALA A 191 -11.43 -4.00 -33.02
C ALA A 191 -12.63 -4.82 -33.54
N VAL A 192 -13.86 -4.35 -33.35
CA VAL A 192 -15.09 -5.01 -33.82
C VAL A 192 -15.16 -5.17 -35.34
N GLY A 193 -14.42 -4.37 -36.11
CA GLY A 193 -14.37 -4.46 -37.58
C GLY A 193 -13.74 -5.75 -38.13
N THR A 194 -13.13 -6.59 -37.28
CA THR A 194 -12.57 -7.89 -37.67
C THR A 194 -13.23 -8.99 -36.86
N GLU A 195 -13.43 -10.18 -37.44
CA GLU A 195 -14.04 -11.32 -36.72
C GLU A 195 -13.24 -11.71 -35.46
N GLN A 196 -11.90 -11.66 -35.55
CA GLN A 196 -11.03 -11.94 -34.42
C GLN A 196 -11.13 -10.84 -33.33
N GLY A 197 -11.12 -9.57 -33.72
CA GLY A 197 -11.23 -8.47 -32.78
C GLY A 197 -12.62 -8.36 -32.15
N ARG A 198 -13.69 -8.71 -32.89
CA ARG A 198 -15.05 -8.82 -32.36
C ARG A 198 -15.14 -9.85 -31.24
N ARG A 199 -14.54 -11.04 -31.41
CA ARG A 199 -14.48 -12.07 -30.35
C ARG A 199 -13.71 -11.57 -29.13
N ALA A 200 -12.56 -10.92 -29.35
CA ALA A 200 -11.76 -10.35 -28.27
C ALA A 200 -12.51 -9.28 -27.46
N VAL A 201 -13.29 -8.42 -28.12
CA VAL A 201 -14.13 -7.40 -27.47
C VAL A 201 -15.27 -8.04 -26.67
N ILE A 202 -15.94 -9.05 -27.23
CA ILE A 202 -16.99 -9.82 -26.54
C ILE A 202 -16.45 -10.49 -25.28
N ASP A 203 -15.28 -11.13 -25.36
CA ASP A 203 -14.67 -11.82 -24.22
C ASP A 203 -14.21 -10.82 -23.14
N LEU A 204 -13.72 -9.64 -23.56
CA LEU A 204 -13.37 -8.55 -22.65
C LEU A 204 -14.60 -8.05 -21.89
N LEU A 205 -15.72 -7.77 -22.57
CA LEU A 205 -16.96 -7.32 -21.92
C LEU A 205 -17.49 -8.37 -20.92
N ARG A 206 -17.48 -9.66 -21.29
CA ARG A 206 -17.84 -10.76 -20.37
C ARG A 206 -16.92 -10.82 -19.15
N SER A 207 -15.63 -10.54 -19.32
CA SER A 207 -14.69 -10.51 -18.19
C SER A 207 -15.04 -9.42 -17.17
N TYR A 208 -15.54 -8.26 -17.63
CA TYR A 208 -15.99 -7.18 -16.76
C TYR A 208 -17.27 -7.54 -16.02
N GLU A 209 -18.25 -8.13 -16.72
CA GLU A 209 -19.49 -8.61 -16.08
C GLU A 209 -19.21 -9.67 -15.02
N HIS A 210 -18.30 -10.62 -15.30
CA HIS A 210 -17.87 -11.59 -14.30
C HIS A 210 -17.14 -10.97 -13.11
N ALA A 211 -16.33 -9.92 -13.33
CA ALA A 211 -15.67 -9.20 -12.26
C ALA A 211 -16.68 -8.49 -11.36
N GLU A 212 -17.72 -7.88 -11.94
CA GLU A 212 -18.77 -7.21 -11.19
C GLU A 212 -19.63 -8.20 -10.38
N LEU A 213 -19.96 -9.37 -10.94
CA LEU A 213 -20.64 -10.42 -10.20
C LEU A 213 -19.81 -10.95 -9.02
N ARG A 214 -18.49 -11.08 -9.19
CA ARG A 214 -17.59 -11.43 -8.07
C ARG A 214 -17.58 -10.33 -7.00
N ARG A 215 -17.55 -9.06 -7.39
CA ARG A 215 -17.63 -7.92 -6.46
C ARG A 215 -18.90 -8.00 -5.62
N VAL A 216 -20.05 -8.18 -6.26
CA VAL A 216 -21.35 -8.29 -5.56
C VAL A 216 -21.37 -9.51 -4.63
N ARG A 217 -20.81 -10.65 -5.03
CA ARG A 217 -20.72 -11.84 -4.16
C ARG A 217 -19.83 -11.59 -2.93
N ASP A 218 -18.68 -10.96 -3.11
CA ASP A 218 -17.66 -10.84 -2.06
C ASP A 218 -17.88 -9.61 -1.15
N GLN A 219 -18.50 -8.56 -1.68
CA GLN A 219 -18.64 -7.25 -1.03
C GLN A 219 -20.10 -6.78 -0.87
N GLY A 220 -21.06 -7.46 -1.51
CA GLY A 220 -22.47 -7.05 -1.54
C GLY A 220 -22.78 -5.90 -2.50
N GLY A 221 -24.02 -5.41 -2.46
CA GLY A 221 -24.51 -4.29 -3.27
C GLY A 221 -25.24 -4.72 -4.55
N ALA A 222 -25.74 -3.74 -5.30
CA ALA A 222 -26.39 -3.99 -6.60
C ALA A 222 -25.34 -4.10 -7.72
N PRO A 223 -25.51 -5.03 -8.69
CA PRO A 223 -24.63 -5.11 -9.85
C PRO A 223 -24.78 -3.87 -10.73
N PHE A 224 -23.65 -3.33 -11.21
CA PHE A 224 -23.65 -2.32 -12.25
C PHE A 224 -23.90 -2.94 -13.63
N ASP A 225 -24.88 -2.42 -14.37
CA ASP A 225 -25.21 -2.92 -15.71
C ASP A 225 -24.32 -2.28 -16.77
N LEU A 226 -23.47 -3.10 -17.39
CA LEU A 226 -22.57 -2.71 -18.49
C LEU A 226 -23.26 -2.80 -19.87
N GLY A 227 -24.60 -2.88 -19.93
CA GLY A 227 -25.35 -3.13 -21.16
C GLY A 227 -25.20 -2.07 -22.22
N PHE A 228 -25.10 -0.82 -21.79
CA PHE A 228 -24.87 0.30 -22.69
C PHE A 228 -23.56 0.16 -23.49
N LEU A 229 -22.54 -0.57 -22.98
CA LEU A 229 -21.30 -0.81 -23.73
C LEU A 229 -21.50 -1.77 -24.89
N TRP A 230 -22.38 -2.77 -24.72
CA TRP A 230 -22.76 -3.69 -25.79
C TRP A 230 -23.57 -2.95 -26.86
N GLU A 231 -24.52 -2.10 -26.44
CA GLU A 231 -25.35 -1.28 -27.33
C GLU A 231 -24.52 -0.28 -28.13
N GLN A 232 -23.55 0.41 -27.51
CA GLN A 232 -22.65 1.36 -28.16
C GLN A 232 -21.85 0.73 -29.32
N LEU A 233 -21.58 -0.56 -29.25
CA LEU A 233 -20.85 -1.31 -30.27
C LEU A 233 -21.76 -2.11 -31.22
N GLY A 234 -23.08 -2.05 -31.02
CA GLY A 234 -24.04 -2.86 -31.78
C GLY A 234 -23.82 -4.37 -31.62
N LEU A 235 -23.29 -4.80 -30.48
CA LEU A 235 -23.02 -6.20 -30.16
C LEU A 235 -24.21 -6.78 -29.40
N ASP A 236 -24.61 -8.00 -29.77
CA ASP A 236 -25.64 -8.72 -29.04
C ASP A 236 -25.02 -9.40 -27.81
N ARG A 237 -25.67 -9.22 -26.65
CA ARG A 237 -25.44 -10.00 -25.45
C ARG A 237 -26.08 -11.36 -25.70
N GLY A 238 -25.38 -12.21 -26.47
CA GLY A 238 -25.83 -13.56 -26.77
C GLY A 238 -26.35 -14.22 -25.48
N ARG A 239 -27.63 -14.59 -25.50
CA ARG A 239 -28.35 -15.18 -24.37
C ARG A 239 -27.69 -16.48 -23.91
#